data_AF-A0A7K2N4E3-F1
#
_entry.id   AF-A0A7K2N4E3-F1
#
_cell.length_a   1.000
_cell.length_b   1.000
_cell.length_c   1.000
_cell.angle_alpha   90.00
_cell.angle_beta   90.00
_cell.angle_gamma   90.00
#
_symmetry.space_group_name_H-M   'P 1'
#
loop_
_entity.id
_entity.type
_entity.pdbx_description
1 polymer ?
#
loop_
_entity_poly.entity_id
_entity_poly.type
_entity_poly.pdbx_seq_one_letter_code
_entity_poly.pdbx_strand_id
1 'polypeptide(L)'
;TVEGVVEGLIEAGLVVEAAADGSTARRQGRPARRFRFRAEAGHLLGLEIGPHRVAALLSDLDGRVIGAQAKDVDENASADERLERLRTAVAELL
;
A
#
# COMPACT_ATOMS: atom_id res chain seq x y z
N THR A 1 4.72 -18.94 18.09
CA THR A 1 4.95 -19.95 17.02
C THR A 1 4.62 -19.31 15.68
N VAL A 2 4.95 -19.94 14.56
CA VAL A 2 4.61 -19.40 13.23
C VAL A 2 3.09 -19.36 13.05
N GLU A 3 2.39 -20.40 13.51
CA GLU A 3 0.94 -20.53 13.41
C GLU A 3 0.20 -19.37 14.07
N GLY A 4 0.60 -18.99 15.29
CA GLY A 4 -0.06 -17.89 16.02
C GLY A 4 0.15 -16.52 15.36
N VAL A 5 1.29 -16.28 14.72
CA VAL A 5 1.53 -15.03 13.97
C VAL A 5 0.67 -14.98 12.71
N VAL A 6 0.56 -16.10 11.99
CA VAL A 6 -0.27 -16.18 10.78
C VAL A 6 -1.75 -16.00 11.12
N GLU A 7 -2.22 -16.59 12.22
CA GLU A 7 -3.59 -16.39 12.70
C GLU A 7 -3.88 -14.92 13.02
N GLY A 8 -2.98 -14.24 13.75
CA GLY A 8 -3.13 -12.80 14.02
C GLY A 8 -3.12 -11.94 12.74
N LEU A 9 -2.34 -12.30 11.72
CA LEU A 9 -2.34 -11.59 10.43
C LEU A 9 -3.61 -11.83 9.60
N ILE A 10 -4.22 -13.01 9.74
CA ILE A 10 -5.52 -13.33 9.13
C ILE A 10 -6.62 -12.54 9.82
N GLU A 11 -6.61 -12.49 11.16
CA GLU A 11 -7.57 -11.69 11.95
C GLU A 11 -7.46 -10.20 11.64
N ALA A 12 -6.25 -9.68 11.47
CA ALA A 12 -6.01 -8.31 11.01
C ALA A 12 -6.38 -8.06 9.53
N GLY A 13 -6.75 -9.11 8.79
CA GLY A 13 -7.12 -9.01 7.37
C GLY A 13 -5.95 -8.75 6.42
N LEU A 14 -4.70 -8.88 6.89
CA LEU A 14 -3.47 -8.63 6.11
C LEU A 14 -2.99 -9.87 5.34
N VAL A 15 -3.44 -11.06 5.73
CA VAL A 15 -3.08 -12.32 5.09
C VAL A 15 -4.35 -13.12 4.78
N VAL A 16 -4.35 -13.87 3.68
CA VAL A 16 -5.41 -14.82 3.31
C VAL A 16 -4.82 -16.16 2.93
N GLU A 17 -5.56 -17.24 3.18
CA GLU A 17 -5.21 -18.57 2.67
C GLU A 17 -5.38 -18.61 1.15
N ALA A 18 -4.31 -18.93 0.43
CA ALA A 18 -4.28 -19.04 -1.00
C ALA A 18 -4.67 -20.47 -1.43
N ALA A 19 -5.48 -20.58 -2.47
CA ALA A 19 -5.82 -21.88 -3.04
C ALA A 19 -4.55 -22.62 -3.47
N ALA A 20 -4.51 -23.93 -3.21
CA ALA A 20 -3.46 -24.77 -3.78
C ALA A 20 -3.67 -24.84 -5.30
N ASP A 21 -2.64 -24.56 -6.09
CA ASP A 21 -2.70 -24.71 -7.54
C ASP A 21 -3.09 -26.16 -7.85
N GLY A 22 -4.20 -26.35 -8.57
CA GLY A 22 -4.79 -27.65 -8.88
C GLY A 22 -3.92 -28.56 -9.77
N SER A 23 -2.67 -28.19 -10.05
CA SER A 23 -1.75 -28.92 -10.94
C SER A 23 -0.72 -29.81 -10.24
N THR A 24 -0.70 -29.88 -8.90
CA THR A 24 0.23 -30.78 -8.22
C THR A 24 -0.33 -32.20 -8.13
N ALA A 25 0.13 -33.04 -9.06
CA ALA A 25 0.00 -34.49 -9.02
C ALA A 25 0.17 -35.01 -7.58
N ARG A 26 -0.81 -35.82 -7.13
CA ARG A 26 -0.87 -36.63 -5.89
C ARG A 26 0.44 -36.61 -5.06
N ARG A 27 0.67 -35.54 -4.29
CA ARG A 27 1.73 -35.50 -3.28
C ARG A 27 1.20 -36.22 -2.04
N GLN A 28 1.91 -37.26 -1.62
CA GLN A 28 1.62 -38.03 -0.42
C GLN A 28 1.88 -37.15 0.83
N GLY A 29 0.88 -36.98 1.70
CA GLY A 29 0.96 -36.16 2.92
C GLY A 29 -0.16 -35.11 3.04
N ARG A 30 -0.23 -34.41 4.19
CA ARG A 30 -1.16 -33.29 4.37
C ARG A 30 -0.78 -32.16 3.41
N PRO A 31 -1.70 -31.64 2.58
CA PRO A 31 -1.42 -30.52 1.70
C PRO A 31 -0.89 -29.33 2.48
N ALA A 32 0.18 -28.70 1.98
CA ALA A 32 0.70 -27.47 2.57
C ALA A 32 -0.33 -26.35 2.42
N ARG A 33 -0.66 -25.68 3.53
CA ARG A 33 -1.45 -24.45 3.51
C ARG A 33 -0.59 -23.34 2.92
N ARG A 34 -1.12 -22.63 1.93
CA ARG A 34 -0.43 -21.49 1.31
C ARG A 34 -1.11 -20.22 1.78
N PHE A 35 -0.35 -19.16 1.95
CA PHE A 35 -0.86 -17.86 2.37
C PHE A 35 -0.36 -16.80 1.40
N ARG A 36 -1.18 -15.78 1.17
CA ARG A 36 -0.81 -14.60 0.39
C ARG A 36 -1.01 -13.35 1.24
N PHE A 37 -0.06 -12.44 1.16
CA PHE A 37 -0.23 -11.08 1.67
C PHE A 37 -1.29 -10.34 0.87
N ARG A 38 -2.24 -9.72 1.57
CA ARG A 38 -3.26 -8.87 0.96
C ARG A 38 -2.71 -7.46 0.81
N ALA A 39 -1.91 -7.23 -0.22
CA ALA A 39 -1.41 -5.91 -0.57
C ALA A 39 -2.56 -4.89 -0.70
N GLU A 40 -3.71 -5.36 -1.16
CA GLU A 40 -4.95 -4.60 -1.31
C GLU A 40 -5.74 -4.36 0.00
N ALA A 41 -5.26 -4.84 1.16
CA ALA A 41 -5.97 -4.69 2.44
C ALA A 41 -5.96 -3.25 2.96
N GLY A 42 -5.16 -2.37 2.37
CA GLY A 42 -5.10 -0.96 2.69
C GLY A 42 -4.30 -0.20 1.65
N HIS A 43 -4.23 1.11 1.83
CA HIS A 43 -3.45 2.00 0.99
C HIS A 43 -2.53 2.86 1.85
N LEU A 44 -1.39 3.24 1.28
CA LEU A 44 -0.47 4.20 1.87
C LEU A 44 -0.52 5.50 1.05
N LEU A 45 -0.55 6.63 1.74
CA LEU A 45 -0.42 7.95 1.13
C LEU A 45 0.98 8.50 1.45
N GLY A 46 1.83 8.57 0.43
CA GLY A 46 3.14 9.21 0.51
C GLY A 46 3.02 10.70 0.17
N LEU A 47 3.68 11.55 0.96
CA LEU A 47 3.67 13.00 0.77
C LEU A 47 5.11 13.52 0.62
N GLU A 48 5.32 14.40 -0.36
CA GLU A 48 6.59 15.06 -0.62
C GLU A 48 6.40 16.58 -0.56
N ILE A 49 7.28 17.27 0.16
CA ILE A 49 7.37 18.73 0.19
C ILE A 49 8.78 19.12 -0.24
N GLY A 50 8.93 19.45 -1.52
CA GLY A 50 10.17 19.92 -2.11
C GLY A 50 10.20 21.45 -2.29
N PRO A 51 11.35 22.02 -2.67
CA PRO A 51 11.51 23.46 -2.87
C PRO A 51 10.64 24.00 -4.02
N HIS A 52 10.48 23.24 -5.11
CA HIS A 52 9.75 23.68 -6.31
C HIS A 52 8.44 22.94 -6.57
N ARG A 53 8.13 21.91 -5.78
CA ARG A 53 6.93 21.08 -5.95
C ARG A 53 6.51 20.42 -4.66
N VAL A 54 5.23 20.10 -4.57
CA VAL A 54 4.68 19.17 -3.60
C VAL A 54 4.02 18.02 -4.34
N ALA A 55 4.04 16.82 -3.77
CA ALA A 55 3.43 15.65 -4.40
C ALA A 55 2.76 14.73 -3.39
N ALA A 56 1.72 14.04 -3.85
CA ALA A 56 1.03 12.97 -3.15
C ALA A 56 1.08 11.70 -4.02
N LEU A 57 1.38 10.56 -3.41
CA LEU A 57 1.41 9.24 -4.05
C LEU A 57 0.50 8.30 -3.27
N LEU A 58 -0.33 7.53 -3.97
CA LEU A 58 -1.15 6.47 -3.39
C LEU A 58 -0.58 5.12 -3.82
N SER A 59 -0.30 4.24 -2.86
CA SER A 59 0.14 2.88 -3.14
C SER A 59 -0.73 1.85 -2.41
N ASP A 60 -0.68 0.61 -2.88
CA ASP A 60 -1.07 -0.54 -2.05
C ASP A 60 -0.02 -0.80 -0.95
N LEU A 61 -0.25 -1.81 -0.11
CA LEU A 61 0.67 -2.15 0.99
C LEU A 61 1.96 -2.86 0.52
N ASP A 62 2.08 -3.25 -0.75
CA ASP A 62 3.32 -3.77 -1.35
C ASP A 62 4.14 -2.63 -2.00
N GLY A 63 3.71 -1.38 -1.81
CA GLY A 63 4.38 -0.19 -2.31
C GLY A 63 4.15 0.05 -3.81
N ARG A 64 3.26 -0.70 -4.46
CA ARG A 64 2.91 -0.44 -5.86
C ARG A 64 2.11 0.85 -5.94
N VAL A 65 2.67 1.86 -6.58
CA VAL A 65 1.97 3.13 -6.83
C VAL A 65 0.78 2.88 -7.76
N ILE A 66 -0.41 3.24 -7.28
CA ILE A 66 -1.68 3.16 -8.02
C ILE A 66 -2.19 4.54 -8.45
N GLY A 67 -1.66 5.63 -7.86
CA GLY A 67 -1.99 6.99 -8.25
C GLY A 67 -0.96 8.00 -7.76
N ALA A 68 -0.89 9.15 -8.44
CA ALA A 68 0.03 10.24 -8.11
C ALA A 68 -0.56 11.59 -8.52
N GLN A 69 -0.35 12.61 -7.69
CA GLN A 69 -0.62 14.01 -8.02
C GLN A 69 0.55 14.89 -7.57
N ALA A 70 0.85 15.92 -8.36
CA ALA A 70 1.89 16.90 -8.03
C ALA A 70 1.43 18.31 -8.39
N LYS A 71 1.89 19.29 -7.61
CA LYS A 71 1.66 20.72 -7.87
C LYS A 71 2.99 21.45 -7.77
N ASP A 72 3.24 22.33 -8.73
CA ASP A 72 4.38 23.24 -8.66
C ASP A 72 4.16 24.27 -7.55
N VAL A 73 5.27 24.69 -6.95
CA VAL A 73 5.30 25.69 -5.89
C VAL A 73 6.53 26.59 -6.10
N ASP A 74 6.37 27.90 -5.86
CA ASP A 74 7.50 28.83 -5.89
C ASP A 74 8.55 28.48 -4.82
N GLU A 75 9.83 28.70 -5.08
CA GLU A 75 10.90 28.41 -4.13
C GLU A 75 10.77 29.22 -2.82
N ASN A 76 10.18 30.41 -2.89
CA ASN A 76 9.97 31.32 -1.77
C ASN A 76 8.56 31.18 -1.16
N ALA A 77 7.75 30.24 -1.64
CA ALA A 77 6.42 30.00 -1.09
C ALA A 77 6.50 29.65 0.39
N SER A 78 5.54 30.18 1.15
CA SER A 78 5.43 29.93 2.58
C SER A 78 5.11 28.46 2.88
N ALA A 79 5.33 28.04 4.13
CA ALA A 79 4.93 26.71 4.57
C ALA A 79 3.42 26.47 4.41
N ASP A 80 2.60 27.49 4.71
CA ASP A 80 1.15 27.40 4.59
C ASP A 80 0.72 27.20 3.13
N GLU A 81 1.33 27.95 2.19
CA GLU A 81 1.04 27.76 0.77
C GLU A 81 1.42 26.35 0.29
N ARG A 82 2.59 25.84 0.69
CA ARG A 82 3.02 24.47 0.37
C ARG A 82 2.01 23.43 0.90
N LEU A 83 1.52 23.60 2.13
CA LEU A 83 0.55 22.70 2.73
C LEU A 83 -0.81 22.76 2.04
N GLU A 84 -1.28 23.94 1.65
CA GLU A 84 -2.54 24.07 0.90
C GLU A 84 -2.45 23.44 -0.50
N ARG A 85 -1.30 23.61 -1.19
CA ARG A 85 -1.05 22.95 -2.47
C ARG A 85 -1.00 21.43 -2.32
N LEU A 86 -0.37 20.93 -1.25
CA LEU A 86 -0.31 19.50 -0.97
C LEU A 86 -1.69 18.93 -0.62
N ARG A 87 -2.49 19.64 0.19
CA ARG A 87 -3.88 19.27 0.48
C ARG A 87 -4.72 19.18 -0.80
N THR A 88 -4.55 20.13 -1.71
CA THR A 88 -5.20 20.10 -3.03
C THR A 88 -4.78 18.86 -3.82
N ALA A 89 -3.48 18.53 -3.85
CA ALA A 89 -2.98 17.32 -4.53
C ALA A 89 -3.56 16.03 -3.92
N VAL A 90 -3.70 15.97 -2.59
CA VAL A 90 -4.34 14.83 -1.90
C VAL A 90 -5.82 14.73 -2.26
N ALA A 91 -6.55 15.85 -2.26
CA ALA A 91 -7.97 15.88 -2.59
C ALA A 91 -8.27 15.51 -4.05
N GLU A 92 -7.35 15.76 -4.98
CA GLU A 92 -7.47 15.32 -6.37
C GLU A 92 -7.08 13.84 -6.58
N LEU A 93 -6.30 13.27 -5.65
CA LEU A 93 -5.83 11.90 -5.72
C LEU A 93 -6.82 10.89 -5.11
N LEU A 94 -7.61 11.32 -4.12
CA LEU A 94 -8.58 10.50 -3.37
C LEU A 94 -10.01 10.74 -3.86
#